data_AF-A0A939H215-F1
#
_entry.id   AF-A0A939H215-F1
#
_cell.length_a   1.000
_cell.length_b   1.000
_cell.length_c   1.000
_cell.angle_alpha   90.00
_cell.angle_beta   90.00
_cell.angle_gamma   90.00
#
_symmetry.space_group_name_H-M   'P 1'
#
loop_
_entity.id
_entity.type
_entity.pdbx_description
1 polymer ?
#
loop_
_entity_poly.entity_id
_entity_poly.type
_entity_poly.pdbx_seq_one_letter_code
_entity_poly.pdbx_strand_id
1 'polypeptide(L)'
;MQSTSAQESKNSGPWWKYGHVWLIISGPLIVVIAGIITAVIAFSAADPVIDENYYENSTNINKTLRAQQKNMGPAHTVRNHAATPDEDLPPLRP
;
A
#
# COMPACT_ATOMS: atom_id res chain seq x y z
N MET A 1 -47.09 13.96 63.93
CA MET A 1 -47.34 13.43 62.57
C MET A 1 -46.13 13.76 61.71
N GLN A 2 -45.30 12.77 61.42
CA GLN A 2 -44.32 12.76 60.32
C GLN A 2 -43.93 11.29 60.13
N SER A 3 -44.55 10.66 59.14
CA SER A 3 -44.29 9.28 58.77
C SER A 3 -42.96 9.24 58.02
N THR A 4 -41.97 8.55 58.57
CA THR A 4 -40.69 8.26 57.90
C THR A 4 -40.99 7.46 56.63
N SER A 5 -40.77 8.07 55.47
CA SER A 5 -40.82 7.40 54.16
C SER A 5 -39.67 6.40 54.09
N ALA A 6 -40.00 5.12 54.28
CA ALA A 6 -39.08 4.01 54.08
C ALA A 6 -38.55 4.06 52.64
N GLN A 7 -37.25 4.33 52.49
CA GLN A 7 -36.55 4.23 51.22
C GLN A 7 -36.49 2.77 50.80
N GLU A 8 -37.26 2.43 49.78
CA GLU A 8 -37.21 1.12 49.11
C GLU A 8 -35.83 0.97 48.45
N SER A 9 -34.96 0.15 49.03
CA SER A 9 -33.67 -0.18 48.45
C SER A 9 -33.89 -1.07 47.22
N LYS A 10 -33.99 -0.47 46.03
CA LYS A 10 -33.98 -1.21 44.76
C LYS A 10 -32.65 -1.94 44.64
N ASN A 11 -32.65 -3.22 44.99
CA ASN A 11 -31.56 -4.14 44.65
C ASN A 11 -31.59 -4.37 43.14
N SER A 12 -30.90 -3.50 42.40
CA SER A 12 -30.61 -3.71 40.99
C SER A 12 -29.75 -4.97 40.86
N GLY A 13 -30.22 -5.94 40.09
CA GLY A 13 -29.48 -7.18 39.85
C GLY A 13 -28.14 -6.93 39.12
N PRO A 14 -27.34 -7.99 38.92
CA PRO A 14 -26.02 -7.84 38.32
C PRO A 14 -26.07 -7.23 36.91
N TRP A 15 -25.28 -6.19 36.66
CA TRP A 15 -25.38 -5.35 35.48
C TRP A 15 -25.14 -6.09 34.15
N TRP A 16 -24.32 -7.14 34.14
CA TRP A 16 -24.00 -7.93 32.95
C TRP A 16 -25.19 -8.73 32.38
N LYS A 17 -26.29 -8.84 33.14
CA LYS A 17 -27.54 -9.50 32.71
C LYS A 17 -28.38 -8.61 31.78
N TYR A 18 -28.18 -7.28 31.79
CA TYR A 18 -28.98 -6.36 30.99
C TYR A 18 -28.41 -6.26 29.56
N GLY A 19 -29.23 -6.60 28.55
CA GLY A 19 -28.81 -6.58 27.14
C GLY A 19 -28.32 -5.21 26.63
N HIS A 20 -28.87 -4.11 27.14
CA HIS A 20 -28.44 -2.76 26.78
C HIS A 20 -26.98 -2.48 27.14
N VAL A 21 -26.44 -3.13 28.17
CA VAL A 21 -25.02 -2.97 28.52
C VAL A 21 -24.12 -3.53 27.42
N TRP A 22 -24.51 -4.68 26.84
CA TRP A 22 -23.80 -5.26 25.72
C TRP A 22 -23.89 -4.40 24.45
N LEU A 23 -24.99 -3.68 24.23
CA LEU A 23 -25.10 -2.73 23.12
C LEU A 23 -24.12 -1.55 23.24
N ILE A 24 -23.88 -1.08 24.47
CA ILE A 24 -22.95 0.02 24.72
C ILE A 24 -21.50 -0.47 24.57
N ILE A 25 -21.20 -1.69 25.05
CA ILE A 25 -19.87 -2.32 24.93
C ILE A 25 -19.58 -2.72 23.48
N SER A 26 -20.59 -3.14 22.71
CA SER A 26 -20.40 -3.60 21.33
C SER A 26 -19.91 -2.49 20.40
N GLY A 27 -20.36 -1.24 20.59
CA GLY A 27 -19.93 -0.10 19.77
C GLY A 27 -18.40 0.05 19.74
N PRO A 28 -17.74 0.29 20.89
CA PRO A 28 -16.28 0.36 20.97
C PRO A 28 -15.59 -0.94 20.56
N LEU A 29 -16.13 -2.10 20.93
CA LEU A 29 -15.54 -3.39 20.61
C LEU A 29 -15.45 -3.62 19.09
N ILE A 30 -16.50 -3.27 18.34
CA ILE A 30 -16.52 -3.38 16.88
C ILE A 30 -15.43 -2.51 16.24
N VAL A 31 -15.24 -1.28 16.73
CA VAL A 31 -14.20 -0.37 16.19
C VAL A 31 -12.80 -0.93 16.44
N VAL A 32 -12.54 -1.50 17.61
CA VAL A 32 -11.24 -2.14 17.92
C VAL A 32 -10.99 -3.33 16.99
N ILE A 33 -11.99 -4.20 16.80
CA ILE A 33 -11.88 -5.35 15.89
C ILE A 33 -11.63 -4.88 14.45
N ALA A 34 -12.37 -3.88 13.97
CA ALA A 34 -12.18 -3.30 12.65
C ALA A 34 -10.76 -2.73 12.49
N GLY A 35 -10.26 -1.99 13.48
CA GLY A 35 -8.90 -1.45 13.48
C GLY A 35 -7.83 -2.54 13.40
N ILE A 36 -8.01 -3.65 14.13
CA ILE A 36 -7.11 -4.82 14.06
C ILE A 36 -7.14 -5.43 12.66
N ILE A 37 -8.33 -5.65 12.09
CA ILE A 37 -8.46 -6.20 10.72
C ILE A 37 -7.76 -5.29 9.71
N THR A 38 -7.99 -3.97 9.79
CA THR A 38 -7.32 -2.99 8.93
C THR A 38 -5.81 -3.04 9.10
N ALA A 39 -5.29 -3.13 10.33
CA ALA A 39 -3.86 -3.24 10.58
C ALA A 39 -3.27 -4.52 9.98
N VAL A 40 -3.96 -5.66 10.13
CA VAL A 40 -3.54 -6.94 9.52
C VAL A 40 -3.49 -6.81 8.00
N ILE A 41 -4.50 -6.20 7.38
CA ILE A 41 -4.51 -5.94 5.93
C ILE A 41 -3.34 -5.04 5.55
N ALA A 42 -3.10 -3.95 6.28
CA ALA A 42 -2.03 -3.00 5.98
C ALA A 42 -0.64 -3.64 6.04
N PHE A 43 -0.37 -4.50 7.02
CA PHE A 43 0.90 -5.22 7.10
C PHE A 43 1.04 -6.32 6.05
N SER A 44 -0.07 -7.00 5.71
CA SER A 44 -0.06 -8.07 4.70
C SER A 44 0.00 -7.53 3.27
N ALA A 45 -0.52 -6.32 3.04
CA ALA A 45 -0.53 -5.63 1.75
C ALA A 45 0.58 -4.58 1.63
N ALA A 46 1.64 -4.69 2.46
CA ALA A 46 2.85 -3.92 2.23
C ALA A 46 3.37 -4.29 0.84
N ASP A 47 3.26 -3.32 -0.08
CA ASP A 47 3.77 -3.42 -1.44
C ASP A 47 5.22 -3.93 -1.38
N PRO A 48 5.56 -5.07 -2.02
CA PRO A 48 6.90 -5.61 -1.98
C PRO A 48 7.90 -4.50 -2.28
N VAL A 49 8.89 -4.32 -1.39
CA VAL A 49 9.97 -3.35 -1.59
C VAL A 49 10.52 -3.57 -2.99
N ILE A 50 10.41 -2.53 -3.82
CA ILE A 50 10.96 -2.52 -5.17
C ILE A 50 12.42 -2.95 -5.05
N ASP A 51 12.72 -4.16 -5.53
CA ASP A 51 14.09 -4.68 -5.54
C ASP A 51 14.98 -3.64 -6.23
N GLU A 52 16.21 -3.47 -5.73
CA GLU A 52 17.20 -2.56 -6.32
C GLU A 52 17.39 -2.84 -7.83
N ASN A 53 17.17 -4.10 -8.22
CA ASN A 53 17.22 -4.59 -9.59
C ASN A 53 16.06 -4.11 -10.48
N TYR A 54 14.98 -3.56 -9.94
CA TYR A 54 13.84 -3.05 -10.72
C TYR A 54 14.23 -1.80 -11.53
N TYR A 55 15.00 -0.90 -10.91
CA TYR A 55 15.54 0.28 -11.58
C TYR A 55 16.65 -0.11 -12.57
N GLU A 56 17.50 -1.07 -12.19
CA GLU A 56 18.48 -1.67 -13.11
C GLU A 56 17.79 -2.25 -14.35
N ASN A 57 16.70 -3.00 -14.20
CA ASN A 57 16.01 -3.64 -15.33
C ASN A 57 15.46 -2.60 -16.32
N SER A 58 14.82 -1.54 -15.83
CA SER A 58 14.25 -0.49 -16.70
C SER A 58 15.31 0.31 -17.47
N THR A 59 16.46 0.59 -16.86
CA THR A 59 17.57 1.30 -17.52
C THR A 59 18.29 0.41 -18.52
N ASN A 60 18.48 -0.87 -18.19
CA ASN A 60 19.14 -1.83 -19.07
C ASN A 60 18.33 -2.14 -20.33
N ILE A 61 16.99 -2.17 -20.25
CA ILE A 61 16.12 -2.33 -21.43
C ILE A 61 16.28 -1.17 -22.43
N ASN A 62 16.39 0.07 -21.95
CA ASN A 62 16.60 1.22 -22.82
C ASN A 62 17.98 1.19 -23.49
N LYS A 63 19.02 0.75 -22.77
CA LYS A 63 20.38 0.58 -23.31
C LYS A 63 20.42 -0.50 -24.40
N THR A 64 19.79 -1.65 -24.17
CA THR A 64 19.77 -2.75 -25.15
C THR A 64 18.98 -2.39 -26.41
N LEU A 65 17.83 -1.72 -26.25
CA LEU A 65 17.03 -1.24 -27.39
C LEU A 65 17.81 -0.21 -28.24
N ARG A 66 18.50 0.74 -27.62
CA ARG A 66 19.34 1.71 -28.35
C ARG A 66 20.52 1.06 -29.06
N ALA A 67 21.20 0.12 -28.40
CA ALA A 67 22.28 -0.64 -29.02
C ALA A 67 21.78 -1.46 -30.22
N GLN A 68 20.59 -2.07 -30.11
CA GLN A 68 19.96 -2.78 -31.21
C GLN A 68 19.59 -1.85 -32.37
N GLN A 69 19.03 -0.68 -32.08
CA GLN A 69 18.70 0.33 -33.10
C GLN A 69 19.95 0.88 -33.80
N LYS A 70 21.05 1.11 -33.07
CA LYS A 70 22.36 1.48 -33.64
C LYS A 70 22.88 0.40 -34.60
N ASN A 71 22.72 -0.89 -34.25
CA ASN A 71 23.11 -2.02 -35.10
C ASN A 71 22.23 -2.20 -36.34
N MET A 72 20.98 -1.71 -36.29
CA MET A 72 20.02 -1.75 -37.41
C MET A 72 20.05 -0.50 -38.30
N GLY A 73 20.82 0.52 -37.93
CA GLY A 73 20.98 1.74 -38.72
C GLY A 73 21.67 1.50 -40.07
N PRO A 74 21.53 2.41 -41.05
CA PRO A 74 22.16 2.28 -42.36
C PRO A 74 23.67 1.99 -42.25
N ALA A 75 24.14 0.96 -42.95
CA ALA A 75 25.53 0.45 -42.83
C ALA A 75 26.61 1.53 -43.08
N HIS A 76 26.31 2.55 -43.88
CA HIS A 76 27.23 3.67 -44.14
C HIS A 76 27.37 4.64 -42.95
N THR A 77 26.34 4.75 -42.11
CA THR A 77 26.35 5.59 -40.89
C THR A 77 27.04 4.85 -39.76
N VAL A 78 26.71 3.58 -39.53
CA VAL A 78 27.21 2.79 -38.38
C VAL A 78 28.73 2.61 -38.39
N ARG A 79 29.35 2.39 -39.56
CA ARG A 79 30.80 2.12 -39.67
C ARG A 79 31.69 3.28 -39.19
N ASN A 80 31.24 4.53 -39.37
CA ASN A 80 32.00 5.71 -38.97
C ASN A 80 31.57 6.28 -37.60
N HIS A 81 30.45 5.80 -37.03
CA HIS A 81 29.88 6.30 -35.77
C HIS A 81 30.03 5.28 -34.62
N ALA A 82 31.01 4.38 -34.71
CA ALA A 82 31.25 3.35 -33.70
C ALA A 82 31.55 3.95 -32.31
N ALA A 83 32.34 5.03 -32.27
CA ALA A 83 32.73 5.73 -31.04
C ALA A 83 31.84 6.94 -30.69
N THR A 84 30.83 7.25 -31.50
CA THR A 84 29.90 8.33 -31.21
C THR A 84 28.99 7.93 -30.04
N PRO A 85 28.90 8.74 -28.97
CA PRO A 85 27.96 8.52 -27.88
C PRO A 85 26.51 8.46 -28.40
N ASP A 86 25.66 7.67 -27.75
CA ASP A 86 24.29 7.44 -28.21
C ASP A 86 23.41 8.71 -28.22
N GLU A 87 23.82 9.74 -27.47
CA GLU A 87 23.17 11.06 -27.41
C GLU A 87 23.50 11.95 -28.62
N ASP A 88 24.65 11.71 -29.26
CA ASP A 88 25.15 12.49 -30.42
C ASP A 88 24.89 11.78 -31.76
N LEU A 89 24.15 10.66 -31.74
CA LEU A 89 23.78 9.97 -32.97
C LEU A 89 22.74 10.79 -33.76
N PRO A 90 22.93 10.95 -35.08
CA PRO A 90 21.89 11.56 -35.91
C PRO A 90 20.60 10.74 -35.83
N PRO A 91 19.41 11.38 -35.93
CA PRO A 91 18.14 10.69 -35.78
C PRO A 91 18.02 9.55 -36.80
N LEU A 92 18.08 8.31 -36.30
CA LEU A 92 17.89 7.10 -37.07
C LEU A 92 16.39 7.01 -37.39
N ARG A 93 16.00 7.47 -38.58
CA ARG A 93 14.63 7.31 -39.07
C ARG A 93 14.36 5.82 -39.29
N PRO A 94 13.14 5.32 -38.98
CA PRO A 94 12.73 3.98 -39.40
C PRO A 94 12.73 3.86 -40.93
#